data_AF-A0A2T2VY83-F1
#
_entry.id   AF-A0A2T2VY83-F1
#
_cell.length_a   1.000
_cell.length_b   1.000
_cell.length_c   1.000
_cell.angle_alpha   90.00
_cell.angle_beta   90.00
_cell.angle_gamma   90.00
#
_symmetry.space_group_name_H-M   'P 1'
#
loop_
_entity.id
_entity.type
_entity.pdbx_description
1 polymer ?
#
loop_
_entity_poly.entity_id
_entity_poly.type
_entity_poly.pdbx_seq_one_letter_code
_entity_poly.pdbx_strand_id
1 'polypeptide(L)'
;MFGLDNLMDMLFDSAMESINRNERVIQLLKRLDLDPDHPPADFEAVYKYALVEYGVGKPRPVVEIFRQKEIQDRFREAFEQRNASSLINQAETQWAQKQLPANTQTVHVDVRRECLEFSSIFVRVAYRTQTPAEVLARQQVASLQQELRGMR
;
A
#
# COMPACT_ATOMS: atom_id res chain seq x y z
N MET A 1 -11.26 16.76 0.22
CA MET A 1 -10.54 16.00 -0.82
C MET A 1 -9.04 16.26 -0.62
N PHE A 2 -8.42 15.61 0.36
CA PHE A 2 -6.97 15.71 0.58
C PHE A 2 -6.28 14.81 -0.45
N GLY A 3 -5.99 15.39 -1.62
CA GLY A 3 -5.45 14.65 -2.77
C GLY A 3 -4.03 14.15 -2.53
N LEU A 4 -3.67 13.04 -3.19
CA LEU A 4 -2.31 12.49 -3.19
C LEU A 4 -1.27 13.49 -3.71
N ASP A 5 -1.69 14.55 -4.41
CA ASP A 5 -0.82 15.63 -4.88
C ASP A 5 -0.03 16.29 -3.74
N ASN A 6 -0.72 16.65 -2.65
CA ASN A 6 -0.09 17.24 -1.48
C ASN A 6 0.90 16.27 -0.80
N LEU A 7 0.57 14.98 -0.79
CA LEU A 7 1.46 13.94 -0.27
C LEU A 7 2.73 13.83 -1.13
N MET A 8 2.62 13.94 -2.45
CA MET A 8 3.77 13.86 -3.34
C MET A 8 4.70 15.05 -3.14
N ASP A 9 4.16 16.26 -3.07
CA ASP A 9 4.98 17.45 -2.81
C ASP A 9 5.68 17.35 -1.45
N MET A 10 5.03 16.81 -0.42
CA MET A 10 5.66 16.56 0.88
C MET A 10 6.72 15.46 0.83
N LEU A 11 6.50 14.36 0.11
CA LEU A 11 7.46 13.24 0.00
C LEU A 11 8.80 13.68 -0.62
N PHE A 12 8.73 14.61 -1.56
CA PHE A 12 9.87 15.13 -2.32
C PHE A 12 10.31 16.53 -1.87
N ASP A 13 9.83 16.99 -0.72
CA ASP A 13 10.34 18.18 -0.05
C ASP A 13 11.78 17.95 0.39
N SER A 14 12.71 18.71 -0.19
CA SER A 14 14.15 18.59 0.06
C SER A 14 14.54 18.95 1.50
N ALA A 15 13.66 19.63 2.25
CA ALA A 15 13.87 19.93 3.67
C ALA A 15 14.00 18.66 4.55
N MET A 16 13.61 17.49 4.04
CA MET A 16 13.62 16.23 4.78
C MET A 16 14.80 15.30 4.42
N GLU A 17 15.71 15.71 3.53
CA GLU A 17 16.81 14.86 3.04
C GLU A 17 17.87 14.52 4.10
N SER A 18 18.06 15.38 5.10
CA SER A 18 19.05 15.19 6.18
C SER A 18 18.58 14.26 7.31
N ILE A 19 17.33 13.79 7.26
CA ILE A 19 16.66 13.05 8.32
C ILE A 19 16.66 11.54 7.99
N ASN A 20 16.78 10.68 9.00
CA ASN A 20 16.68 9.22 8.81
C ASN A 20 15.29 8.85 8.23
N ARG A 21 15.26 7.85 7.33
CA ARG A 21 14.05 7.29 6.73
C ARG A 21 12.88 7.09 7.71
N ASN A 22 13.11 6.50 8.88
CA ASN A 22 12.03 6.25 9.84
C ASN A 22 11.43 7.55 10.39
N GLU A 23 12.28 8.52 10.69
CA GLU A 23 11.84 9.82 11.20
C GLU A 23 11.15 10.65 10.11
N ARG A 24 11.59 10.53 8.85
CA ARG A 24 10.88 11.09 7.69
C ARG A 24 9.46 10.53 7.57
N VAL A 25 9.31 9.21 7.67
CA VAL A 25 7.99 8.54 7.65
C VAL A 25 7.11 9.09 8.77
N ILE A 26 7.62 9.11 10.01
CA ILE A 26 6.85 9.61 11.17
C ILE A 26 6.41 11.07 10.96
N GLN A 27 7.30 11.94 10.48
CA GLN A 27 6.96 13.35 10.24
C GLN A 27 5.93 13.52 9.13
N LEU A 28 6.05 12.77 8.03
CA LEU A 28 5.09 12.81 6.92
C LEU A 28 3.71 12.33 7.34
N LEU A 29 3.64 11.23 8.10
CA LEU A 29 2.38 10.72 8.63
C LEU A 29 1.70 11.75 9.54
N LYS A 30 2.45 12.38 10.45
CA LYS A 30 1.93 13.45 11.31
C LYS A 30 1.43 14.66 10.53
N ARG A 31 2.13 15.07 9.46
CA ARG A 31 1.68 16.17 8.57
C ARG A 31 0.40 15.84 7.82
N LEU A 32 0.12 14.55 7.61
CA LEU A 32 -1.09 14.04 6.98
C LEU A 32 -2.21 13.72 7.99
N ASP A 33 -2.02 14.04 9.27
CA ASP A 33 -2.95 13.72 10.36
C ASP A 33 -3.19 12.20 10.51
N LEU A 34 -2.15 11.40 10.22
CA LEU A 34 -2.14 9.95 10.39
C LEU A 34 -1.29 9.57 11.59
N ASP A 35 -1.83 8.72 12.47
CA ASP A 35 -1.12 8.20 13.63
C ASP A 35 0.01 7.24 13.17
N PRO A 36 1.29 7.53 13.49
CA PRO A 36 2.42 6.69 13.08
C PRO A 36 2.42 5.27 13.66
N ASP A 37 1.78 5.05 14.79
CA ASP A 37 1.76 3.76 15.46
C ASP A 37 0.48 2.97 15.10
N HIS A 38 -0.63 3.68 14.92
CA HIS A 38 -1.97 3.12 14.70
C HIS A 38 -2.61 3.61 13.39
N PRO A 39 -2.30 3.00 12.23
CA PRO A 39 -2.91 3.40 10.97
C PRO A 39 -4.45 3.28 11.02
N PRO A 40 -5.19 4.23 10.42
CA PRO A 40 -6.65 4.13 10.33
C PRO A 40 -7.09 2.95 9.46
N ALA A 41 -8.27 2.39 9.73
CA ALA A 41 -8.77 1.18 9.06
C ALA A 41 -9.43 1.44 7.69
N ASP A 42 -9.62 2.69 7.27
CA ASP A 42 -10.20 2.99 5.97
C ASP A 42 -9.17 2.82 4.84
N PHE A 43 -9.64 2.35 3.67
CA PHE A 43 -8.76 2.06 2.54
C PHE A 43 -7.91 3.26 2.12
N GLU A 44 -8.47 4.47 2.11
CA GLU A 44 -7.77 5.67 1.62
C GLU A 44 -6.63 6.06 2.56
N ALA A 45 -6.83 5.99 3.87
CA ALA A 45 -5.80 6.19 4.86
C ALA A 45 -4.72 5.11 4.79
N VAL A 46 -5.09 3.82 4.70
CA VAL A 46 -4.13 2.71 4.53
C VAL A 46 -3.30 2.92 3.26
N TYR A 47 -3.92 3.34 2.16
CA TYR A 47 -3.22 3.59 0.90
C TYR A 47 -2.22 4.75 1.01
N LYS A 48 -2.65 5.89 1.59
CA LYS A 48 -1.78 7.05 1.82
C LYS A 48 -0.61 6.70 2.75
N TYR A 49 -0.91 5.98 3.83
CA TYR A 49 0.09 5.54 4.79
C TYR A 49 1.13 4.63 4.10
N ALA A 50 0.67 3.64 3.33
CA ALA A 50 1.55 2.76 2.58
C ALA A 50 2.39 3.52 1.56
N LEU A 51 1.83 4.53 0.90
CA LEU A 51 2.53 5.39 -0.06
C LEU A 51 3.61 6.25 0.61
N VAL A 52 3.40 6.68 1.86
CA VAL A 52 4.46 7.32 2.66
C VAL A 52 5.57 6.33 3.00
N GLU A 53 5.26 5.17 3.57
CA GLU A 53 6.28 4.18 3.95
C GLU A 53 7.09 3.70 2.73
N TYR A 54 6.42 3.48 1.60
CA TYR A 54 7.03 3.06 0.36
C TYR A 54 7.82 4.20 -0.30
N GLY A 55 7.23 5.39 -0.41
CA GLY A 55 7.78 6.50 -1.18
C GLY A 55 9.04 7.13 -0.59
N VAL A 56 9.25 7.05 0.73
CA VAL A 56 10.47 7.59 1.35
C VAL A 56 11.70 6.81 0.88
N GLY A 57 12.55 7.50 0.12
CA GLY A 57 13.78 6.95 -0.45
C GLY A 57 13.62 6.39 -1.87
N LYS A 58 12.41 6.41 -2.44
CA LYS A 58 12.14 6.02 -3.83
C LYS A 58 12.24 7.25 -4.75
N PRO A 59 12.65 7.08 -6.03
CA PRO A 59 12.62 8.15 -7.01
C PRO A 59 11.19 8.63 -7.30
N ARG A 60 11.01 9.94 -7.51
CA ARG A 60 9.70 10.53 -7.84
C ARG A 60 8.96 9.84 -8.98
N PRO A 61 9.58 9.51 -10.13
CA PRO A 61 8.88 8.83 -11.23
C PRO A 61 8.31 7.47 -10.83
N VAL A 62 8.92 6.79 -9.86
CA VAL A 62 8.46 5.48 -9.37
C VAL A 62 7.21 5.67 -8.50
N VAL A 63 7.25 6.63 -7.58
CA VAL A 63 6.12 6.89 -6.66
C VAL A 63 4.92 7.50 -7.39
N GLU A 64 5.16 8.29 -8.46
CA GLU A 64 4.09 8.89 -9.28
C GLU A 64 3.19 7.86 -9.97
N ILE A 65 3.67 6.64 -10.22
CA ILE A 65 2.85 5.55 -10.76
C ILE A 65 1.67 5.27 -9.83
N PHE A 66 1.92 5.18 -8.52
CA PHE A 66 0.90 4.89 -7.50
C PHE A 66 -0.04 6.07 -7.22
N ARG A 67 0.33 7.28 -7.67
CA ARG A 67 -0.58 8.43 -7.63
C ARG A 67 -1.72 8.31 -8.65
N GLN A 68 -1.52 7.56 -9.73
CA GLN A 68 -2.49 7.49 -10.82
C GLN A 68 -3.80 6.87 -10.34
N LYS A 69 -4.92 7.52 -10.67
CA LYS A 69 -6.26 7.07 -10.23
C LYS A 69 -6.55 5.64 -10.68
N GLU A 70 -6.13 5.26 -11.88
CA GLU A 70 -6.31 3.91 -12.39
C GLU A 70 -5.58 2.86 -11.52
N ILE A 71 -4.39 3.16 -11.01
CA ILE A 71 -3.69 2.26 -10.09
C ILE A 71 -4.42 2.18 -8.75
N GLN A 72 -4.85 3.30 -8.19
CA GLN A 72 -5.62 3.33 -6.95
C GLN A 72 -6.92 2.52 -7.04
N ASP A 73 -7.68 2.70 -8.13
CA ASP A 73 -8.95 2.01 -8.36
C ASP A 73 -8.71 0.49 -8.47
N ARG A 74 -7.63 0.05 -9.13
CA ARG A 74 -7.23 -1.37 -9.21
C ARG A 74 -6.88 -1.95 -7.83
N PHE A 75 -6.14 -1.21 -7.01
CA PHE A 75 -5.83 -1.62 -5.64
C PHE A 75 -7.09 -1.74 -4.79
N ARG A 76 -8.02 -0.79 -4.93
CA ARG A 76 -9.31 -0.78 -4.24
C ARG A 76 -10.14 -1.99 -4.61
N GLU A 77 -10.33 -2.24 -5.91
CA GLU A 77 -11.07 -3.39 -6.41
C GLU A 77 -10.48 -4.71 -5.88
N ALA A 78 -9.16 -4.87 -5.95
CA ALA A 78 -8.50 -6.08 -5.48
C ALA A 78 -8.58 -6.25 -3.94
N PHE A 79 -8.61 -5.16 -3.18
CA PHE A 79 -8.83 -5.19 -1.74
C PHE A 79 -10.28 -5.56 -1.38
N GLU A 80 -11.26 -4.88 -2.00
CA GLU A 80 -12.68 -5.04 -1.73
C GLU A 80 -13.20 -6.42 -2.13
N GLN A 81 -12.60 -7.06 -3.14
CA GLN A 81 -12.89 -8.44 -3.55
C GLN A 81 -12.39 -9.53 -2.56
N ARG A 82 -12.10 -9.15 -1.29
CA ARG A 82 -11.81 -10.03 -0.12
C ARG A 82 -10.63 -10.96 -0.29
N ASN A 83 -9.58 -10.51 -0.96
CA ASN A 83 -8.50 -11.43 -1.27
C ASN A 83 -7.16 -10.69 -1.20
N ALA A 84 -6.75 -10.31 0.02
CA ALA A 84 -5.44 -9.71 0.27
C ALA A 84 -4.27 -10.60 -0.21
N SER A 85 -4.45 -11.92 -0.17
CA SER A 85 -3.55 -12.91 -0.78
C SER A 85 -3.63 -12.92 -2.32
N SER A 86 -4.78 -12.56 -2.89
CA SER A 86 -4.96 -12.36 -4.33
C SER A 86 -4.54 -10.97 -4.79
N LEU A 87 -4.41 -9.98 -3.91
CA LEU A 87 -3.89 -8.65 -4.26
C LEU A 87 -2.49 -8.79 -4.85
N ILE A 88 -1.63 -9.62 -4.25
CA ILE A 88 -0.29 -9.94 -4.76
C ILE A 88 -0.38 -10.74 -6.08
N ASN A 89 -1.17 -11.80 -6.13
CA ASN A 89 -1.24 -12.69 -7.32
C ASN A 89 -2.00 -12.08 -8.51
N GLN A 90 -3.04 -11.28 -8.27
CA GLN A 90 -3.79 -10.54 -9.29
C GLN A 90 -3.05 -9.27 -9.70
N ALA A 91 -2.32 -8.60 -8.80
CA ALA A 91 -1.35 -7.59 -9.18
C ALA A 91 -0.38 -8.16 -10.22
N GLU A 92 0.24 -9.32 -9.93
CA GLU A 92 1.15 -9.96 -10.86
C GLU A 92 0.47 -10.36 -12.18
N THR A 93 -0.74 -10.91 -12.14
CA THR A 93 -1.43 -11.42 -13.34
C THR A 93 -2.04 -10.30 -14.18
N GLN A 94 -2.69 -9.32 -13.56
CA GLN A 94 -3.35 -8.20 -14.26
C GLN A 94 -2.33 -7.17 -14.75
N TRP A 95 -1.25 -6.90 -14.01
CA TRP A 95 -0.22 -5.96 -14.45
C TRP A 95 0.77 -6.57 -15.44
N ALA A 96 0.90 -7.90 -15.51
CA ALA A 96 1.62 -8.56 -16.61
C ALA A 96 0.82 -8.54 -17.94
N GLN A 97 -0.51 -8.45 -17.90
CA GLN A 97 -1.37 -8.55 -19.08
C GLN A 97 -1.83 -7.22 -19.66
N LYS A 98 -1.78 -6.13 -18.87
CA LYS A 98 -2.17 -4.79 -19.34
C LYS A 98 -0.96 -3.86 -19.33
N GLN A 99 -0.60 -3.38 -20.52
CA GLN A 99 0.40 -2.33 -20.71
C GLN A 99 0.04 -1.16 -19.78
N LEU A 100 0.96 -0.80 -18.88
CA LEU A 100 0.90 0.47 -18.18
C LEU A 100 0.71 1.61 -19.18
N PRO A 101 0.11 2.72 -18.77
CA PRO A 101 -0.10 3.85 -19.66
C PRO A 101 1.24 4.26 -20.28
N ALA A 102 1.23 4.45 -21.59
CA ALA A 102 2.42 4.51 -22.47
C ALA A 102 3.42 5.64 -22.14
N ASN A 103 3.14 6.45 -21.12
CA ASN A 103 3.88 7.61 -20.66
C ASN A 103 4.90 7.32 -19.53
N THR A 104 5.11 6.07 -19.11
CA THR A 104 6.16 5.70 -18.12
C THR A 104 7.55 5.46 -18.74
N GLN A 105 7.81 5.96 -19.96
CA GLN A 105 8.95 5.56 -20.81
C GLN A 105 10.36 6.03 -20.38
N THR A 106 10.55 6.77 -19.28
CA THR A 106 11.84 7.44 -19.03
C THR A 106 12.74 6.79 -17.99
N VAL A 107 12.28 5.76 -17.28
CA VAL A 107 13.11 5.05 -16.30
C VAL A 107 12.90 3.56 -16.52
N HIS A 108 13.99 2.78 -16.51
CA HIS A 108 13.99 1.32 -16.59
C HIS A 108 13.40 0.71 -15.30
N VAL A 109 12.21 1.18 -14.88
CA VAL A 109 11.50 0.76 -13.69
C VAL A 109 10.90 -0.59 -13.98
N ASP A 110 11.32 -1.60 -13.23
CA ASP A 110 10.60 -2.85 -13.17
C ASP A 110 9.30 -2.61 -12.40
N VAL A 111 8.28 -2.20 -13.15
CA VAL A 111 6.98 -1.84 -12.56
C VAL A 111 6.42 -3.00 -11.75
N ARG A 112 6.58 -4.24 -12.23
CA ARG A 112 6.12 -5.44 -11.52
C ARG A 112 6.77 -5.54 -10.14
N ARG A 113 8.08 -5.35 -10.06
CA ARG A 113 8.80 -5.36 -8.80
C ARG A 113 8.31 -4.27 -7.83
N GLU A 114 8.16 -3.05 -8.32
CA GLU A 114 7.71 -1.92 -7.48
C GLU A 114 6.28 -2.12 -6.96
N CYS A 115 5.43 -2.65 -7.82
CA CYS A 115 4.07 -3.06 -7.52
C CYS A 115 3.99 -4.14 -6.42
N LEU A 116 4.83 -5.17 -6.49
CA LEU A 116 4.93 -6.21 -5.46
C LEU A 116 5.40 -5.64 -4.12
N GLU A 117 6.44 -4.79 -4.15
CA GLU A 117 6.97 -4.13 -2.97
C GLU A 117 5.90 -3.26 -2.29
N PHE A 118 5.24 -2.40 -3.05
CA PHE A 118 4.14 -1.55 -2.55
C PHE A 118 3.00 -2.40 -1.98
N SER A 119 2.60 -3.48 -2.67
CA SER A 119 1.55 -4.38 -2.20
C SER A 119 1.89 -5.03 -0.86
N SER A 120 3.15 -5.42 -0.65
CA SER A 120 3.62 -5.98 0.62
C SER A 120 3.54 -4.97 1.77
N ILE A 121 3.82 -3.70 1.50
CA ILE A 121 3.73 -2.59 2.47
C ILE A 121 2.26 -2.29 2.77
N PHE A 122 1.43 -2.15 1.73
CA PHE A 122 -0.01 -1.93 1.87
C PHE A 122 -0.66 -3.00 2.76
N VAL A 123 -0.38 -4.28 2.48
CA VAL A 123 -0.89 -5.40 3.27
C VAL A 123 -0.40 -5.32 4.72
N ARG A 124 0.88 -5.00 4.95
CA ARG A 124 1.44 -4.83 6.31
C ARG A 124 0.76 -3.70 7.07
N VAL A 125 0.51 -2.57 6.43
CA VAL A 125 -0.22 -1.44 7.04
C VAL A 125 -1.63 -1.87 7.37
N ALA A 126 -2.34 -2.52 6.45
CA ALA A 126 -3.69 -3.06 6.69
C ALA A 126 -3.73 -4.08 7.85
N TYR A 127 -2.67 -4.87 8.05
CA TYR A 127 -2.56 -5.75 9.22
C TYR A 127 -2.42 -4.97 10.54
N ARG A 128 -1.73 -3.82 10.53
CA ARG A 128 -1.55 -2.96 11.72
C ARG A 128 -2.82 -2.21 12.11
N THR A 129 -3.79 -2.07 11.21
CA THR A 129 -5.10 -1.47 11.54
C THR A 129 -6.00 -2.44 12.31
N GLN A 130 -5.67 -3.74 12.33
CA GLN A 130 -6.52 -4.75 12.97
C GLN A 130 -6.50 -4.60 14.48
N THR A 131 -7.69 -4.54 15.06
CA THR A 131 -7.89 -4.60 16.51
C THR A 131 -7.61 -6.01 17.03
N PRO A 132 -7.24 -6.17 18.31
CA PRO A 132 -7.11 -7.49 18.92
C PRO A 132 -8.35 -8.38 18.75
N ALA A 133 -9.55 -7.79 18.76
CA ALA A 133 -10.81 -8.51 18.54
C ALA A 133 -10.91 -9.09 17.12
N GLU A 134 -10.51 -8.32 16.10
CA GLU A 134 -10.50 -8.78 14.70
C GLU A 134 -9.44 -9.87 14.47
N VAL A 135 -8.29 -9.78 15.15
CA VAL A 135 -7.26 -10.83 15.13
C VAL A 135 -7.80 -12.13 15.71
N LEU A 136 -8.48 -12.08 16.86
CA LEU A 136 -9.10 -13.26 17.48
C LEU A 136 -10.20 -13.86 16.60
N ALA A 137 -11.07 -13.03 16.02
CA ALA A 137 -12.11 -13.49 15.10
C ALA A 137 -11.53 -14.20 13.87
N ARG A 138 -10.44 -13.68 13.30
CA ARG A 138 -9.74 -14.32 12.18
C ARG A 138 -9.11 -15.66 12.56
N GLN A 139 -8.51 -15.75 13.75
CA GLN A 139 -7.94 -17.00 14.26
C GLN A 139 -9.01 -18.08 14.41
N GLN A 140 -10.18 -17.73 14.93
CA GLN A 140 -11.33 -18.64 15.02
C GLN A 140 -11.81 -19.12 13.65
N VAL A 141 -11.88 -18.23 12.65
CA VAL A 141 -12.25 -18.64 11.29
C VAL A 141 -11.20 -19.59 10.70
N ALA A 142 -9.91 -19.35 10.93
CA ALA A 142 -8.83 -20.21 10.45
C ALA A 142 -8.86 -21.60 11.11
N SER A 143 -9.12 -21.69 12.42
CA SER A 143 -9.25 -22.98 13.11
C SER A 143 -10.45 -23.78 12.58
N LEU A 144 -11.59 -23.13 12.38
CA LEU A 144 -12.78 -23.78 11.78
C LEU A 144 -12.51 -24.31 10.37
N GLN A 145 -11.79 -23.55 9.54
CA GLN A 145 -11.41 -24.01 8.18
C GLN A 145 -10.48 -25.22 8.22
N GLN A 146 -9.57 -25.28 9.21
CA GLN A 146 -8.65 -26.39 9.38
C GLN A 146 -9.40 -27.65 9.84
N GLU A 147 -10.34 -27.54 10.78
CA GLU A 147 -11.19 -28.63 11.22
C GLU A 147 -12.03 -29.20 10.07
N LEU A 148 -12.69 -28.33 9.28
CA LEU A 148 -13.49 -28.74 8.12
C LEU A 148 -12.67 -29.43 7.03
N ARG A 149 -11.38 -29.07 6.86
CA ARG A 149 -10.47 -29.74 5.92
C ARG A 149 -9.99 -31.10 6.43
N GLY A 150 -9.85 -31.27 7.74
CA GLY A 150 -9.46 -32.54 8.36
C GLY A 150 -10.59 -33.59 8.43
N MET A 151 -11.84 -33.18 8.18
CA MET A 151 -13.00 -34.08 8.10
C MET A 151 -13.24 -34.68 6.69
N ARG A 152 -12.39 -34.36 5.72
CA ARG A 152 -12.41 -34.91 4.35
C ARG A 152 -11.33 -35.96 4.16
#